data_AF-A0A937QN75-F1
#
_entry.id   AF-A0A937QN75-F1
#
_cell.length_a   1.000
_cell.length_b   1.000
_cell.length_c   1.000
_cell.angle_alpha   90.00
_cell.angle_beta   90.00
_cell.angle_gamma   90.00
#
_symmetry.space_group_name_H-M   'P 1'
#
loop_
_entity.id
_entity.type
_entity.pdbx_description
1 polymer ?
#
loop_
_entity_poly.entity_id
_entity_poly.type
_entity_poly.pdbx_seq_one_letter_code
_entity_poly.pdbx_strand_id
1 'polypeptide(L)'
;MSDSTWVRHKIATGDVFDTQLGAVAVDCDLDGLVDVAYSLVWLRNPGGLSDQPDTPWQAHEYGGKGHDILSGDVNDDGFDVSKSLFWSSRQDSG
;
A
#
# COMPACT_ATOMS: atom_id res chain seq x y z
N MET A 1 15.70 -3.67 24.21
CA MET A 1 14.28 -3.61 23.80
C MET A 1 13.90 -5.05 23.48
N SER A 2 12.92 -5.64 24.18
CA SER A 2 12.39 -6.96 23.83
C SER A 2 11.11 -6.75 23.04
N ASP A 3 10.89 -7.57 22.01
CA ASP A 3 9.72 -7.53 21.13
C ASP A 3 8.39 -7.88 21.83
N SER A 4 8.39 -7.98 23.16
CA SER A 4 7.28 -8.43 24.00
C SER A 4 6.14 -7.41 24.18
N THR A 5 6.19 -6.26 23.52
CA THR A 5 5.13 -5.22 23.58
C THR A 5 4.34 -5.06 22.28
N TRP A 6 4.66 -5.82 21.23
CA TRP A 6 3.95 -5.71 19.94
C TRP A 6 2.67 -6.55 19.94
N VAL A 7 1.53 -5.87 19.78
CA VAL A 7 0.23 -6.52 19.56
C VAL A 7 -0.05 -6.54 18.06
N ARG A 8 -0.42 -7.71 17.54
CA ARG A 8 -0.78 -7.88 16.13
C ARG A 8 -2.27 -7.64 15.95
N HIS A 9 -2.60 -6.77 14.99
CA HIS A 9 -3.98 -6.51 14.57
C HIS A 9 -4.16 -6.92 13.11
N LYS A 10 -5.30 -7.54 12.82
CA LYS A 10 -5.62 -7.97 11.46
C LYS A 10 -6.46 -6.89 10.79
N ILE A 11 -5.93 -6.29 9.73
CA ILE A 11 -6.59 -5.18 9.03
C ILE A 11 -7.48 -5.63 7.87
N ALA A 12 -7.21 -6.79 7.25
CA ALA A 12 -7.99 -7.32 6.12
C ALA A 12 -7.88 -8.84 5.95
N THR A 13 -8.80 -9.44 5.19
CA THR A 13 -8.80 -10.84 4.73
C THR A 13 -9.32 -10.93 3.30
N GLY A 14 -8.77 -11.83 2.48
CA GLY A 14 -9.24 -12.08 1.12
C GLY A 14 -8.19 -12.73 0.23
N ASP A 15 -8.63 -13.45 -0.80
CA ASP A 15 -7.77 -14.24 -1.70
C ASP A 15 -6.74 -13.38 -2.45
N VAL A 16 -7.06 -12.09 -2.64
CA VAL A 16 -6.15 -11.15 -3.30
C VAL A 16 -4.81 -11.04 -2.57
N PHE A 17 -4.76 -11.26 -1.24
CA PHE A 17 -3.55 -11.11 -0.43
C PHE A 17 -2.60 -12.31 -0.51
N ASP A 18 -3.08 -13.50 -0.88
CA ASP A 18 -2.26 -14.73 -0.92
C ASP A 18 -1.16 -14.69 -1.98
N THR A 19 -1.27 -13.75 -2.93
CA THR A 19 -0.36 -13.62 -4.08
C THR A 19 0.37 -12.28 -4.13
N GLN A 20 0.16 -11.40 -3.13
CA GLN A 20 0.82 -10.09 -3.12
C GLN A 20 2.27 -10.20 -2.64
N LEU A 21 3.15 -9.52 -3.36
CA LEU A 21 4.55 -9.32 -3.00
C LEU A 21 4.79 -7.81 -2.91
N GLY A 22 5.43 -7.38 -1.82
CA GLY A 22 5.67 -5.97 -1.52
C GLY A 22 4.44 -5.24 -0.95
N ALA A 23 4.70 -4.18 -0.18
CA ALA A 23 3.70 -3.23 0.29
C ALA A 23 4.35 -1.87 0.50
N VAL A 24 3.58 -0.79 0.37
CA VAL A 24 4.02 0.56 0.68
C VAL A 24 2.99 1.26 1.57
N ALA A 25 3.50 2.11 2.48
CA ALA A 25 2.70 3.00 3.29
C ALA A 25 2.61 4.36 2.60
N VAL A 26 1.40 4.86 2.37
CA VAL A 26 1.12 6.07 1.58
C VAL A 26 -0.28 6.57 1.90
N ASP A 27 -0.52 7.87 1.86
CA ASP A 27 -1.87 8.46 1.99
C ASP A 27 -2.52 8.47 0.60
N CYS A 28 -3.38 7.48 0.30
CA CYS A 28 -3.92 7.27 -1.04
C CYS A 28 -5.05 8.24 -1.39
N ASP A 29 -5.82 8.70 -0.40
CA ASP A 29 -6.99 9.56 -0.61
C ASP A 29 -6.85 10.97 -0.03
N LEU A 30 -5.67 11.29 0.49
CA LEU A 30 -5.26 12.62 0.98
C LEU A 30 -6.09 13.06 2.20
N ASP A 31 -6.54 12.10 3.00
CA ASP A 31 -7.28 12.36 4.23
C ASP A 31 -6.36 12.61 5.45
N GLY A 32 -5.03 12.51 5.25
CA GLY A 32 -4.01 12.70 6.26
C GLY A 32 -3.72 11.44 7.09
N LEU A 33 -4.34 10.30 6.77
CA LEU A 33 -4.07 9.00 7.37
C LEU A 33 -3.22 8.16 6.43
N VAL A 34 -2.26 7.43 7.00
CA VAL A 34 -1.41 6.54 6.23
C VAL A 34 -2.15 5.23 5.94
N ASP A 35 -2.29 4.92 4.66
CA ASP A 35 -2.86 3.68 4.14
C ASP A 35 -1.78 2.63 3.86
N VAL A 36 -2.21 1.44 3.44
CA VAL A 36 -1.30 0.37 2.96
C VAL A 36 -1.69 -0.04 1.55
N ALA A 37 -0.78 0.09 0.60
CA ALA A 37 -0.95 -0.35 -0.78
C ALA A 37 -0.13 -1.61 -1.08
N TYR A 38 -0.79 -2.60 -1.66
CA TYR A 38 -0.20 -3.79 -2.29
C TYR A 38 -0.33 -3.66 -3.80
N SER A 39 0.16 -4.62 -4.59
CA SER A 39 -0.26 -4.71 -5.98
C SER A 39 -1.79 -4.94 -6.05
N LEU A 40 -2.45 -4.29 -7.00
CA LEU A 40 -3.89 -4.35 -7.29
C LEU A 40 -4.86 -3.79 -6.25
N VAL A 41 -4.44 -3.62 -4.99
CA VAL A 41 -5.33 -3.17 -3.91
C VAL A 41 -4.60 -2.24 -2.95
N TRP A 42 -5.28 -1.17 -2.52
CA TRP A 42 -4.90 -0.43 -1.34
C TRP A 42 -5.98 -0.53 -0.27
N LEU A 43 -5.56 -0.47 1.00
CA LEU A 43 -6.40 -0.60 2.18
C LEU A 43 -6.43 0.75 2.87
N ARG A 44 -7.63 1.34 2.96
CA ARG A 44 -7.84 2.62 3.62
C ARG A 44 -7.80 2.48 5.14
N ASN A 45 -7.01 3.31 5.78
CA ASN A 45 -6.97 3.46 7.22
C ASN A 45 -8.31 4.05 7.73
N PRO A 46 -9.05 3.34 8.60
CA PRO A 46 -10.34 3.82 9.08
C PRO A 46 -10.23 4.96 10.12
N GLY A 47 -9.02 5.28 10.57
CA GLY A 47 -8.79 6.13 11.73
C GLY A 47 -9.16 5.45 13.04
N GLY A 48 -8.95 6.14 14.17
CA GLY A 48 -9.41 5.66 15.49
C GLY A 48 -8.77 4.34 15.97
N LEU A 49 -7.61 3.97 15.45
CA LEU A 49 -6.95 2.69 15.76
C LEU A 49 -6.52 2.56 17.24
N SER A 50 -6.43 3.67 17.99
CA SER A 50 -6.22 3.62 19.44
C SER A 50 -7.40 2.99 20.18
N ASP A 51 -8.61 3.20 19.67
CA ASP A 51 -9.86 2.83 20.33
C ASP A 51 -10.42 1.53 19.73
N GLN A 52 -10.24 1.35 18.41
CA GLN A 52 -10.77 0.21 17.66
C GLN A 52 -9.69 -0.37 16.73
N PRO A 53 -8.63 -0.98 17.29
CA PRO A 53 -7.46 -1.41 16.52
C PRO A 53 -7.74 -2.55 15.53
N ASP A 54 -8.82 -3.30 15.73
CA ASP A 54 -9.24 -4.41 14.87
C ASP A 54 -10.33 -4.01 13.85
N THR A 55 -10.55 -2.70 13.64
CA THR A 55 -11.47 -2.23 12.60
C THR A 55 -10.98 -2.68 11.23
N PRO A 56 -11.80 -3.38 10.41
CA PRO A 56 -11.41 -3.77 9.07
C PRO A 56 -11.14 -2.56 8.17
N TRP A 57 -10.02 -2.58 7.46
CA TRP A 57 -9.64 -1.52 6.53
C TRP A 57 -10.39 -1.72 5.21
N GLN A 58 -10.90 -0.63 4.63
CA GLN A 58 -11.66 -0.70 3.38
C GLN A 58 -10.72 -0.97 2.21
N ALA A 59 -10.97 -2.02 1.44
CA ALA A 59 -10.19 -2.34 0.25
C ALA A 59 -10.68 -1.56 -0.97
N HIS A 60 -9.73 -1.04 -1.74
CA HIS A 60 -9.95 -0.32 -2.99
C HIS A 60 -9.04 -0.89 -4.08
N GLU A 61 -9.62 -1.35 -5.19
CA GLU A 61 -8.87 -1.88 -6.31
C GLU A 61 -8.25 -0.76 -7.15
N TYR A 62 -7.04 -0.98 -7.67
CA TYR A 62 -6.41 -0.06 -8.62
C TYR A 62 -5.58 -0.80 -9.67
N GLY A 63 -5.26 -0.11 -10.78
CA GLY A 63 -4.59 -0.68 -11.95
C GLY A 63 -3.08 -0.95 -11.80
N GLY A 64 -2.55 -1.13 -10.60
CA GLY A 64 -1.13 -1.45 -10.37
C GLY A 64 -0.88 -2.95 -10.35
N LYS A 65 0.03 -3.43 -11.18
CA LYS A 65 0.57 -4.80 -11.11
C LYS A 65 2.08 -4.68 -10.92
N GLY A 66 2.70 -5.58 -10.17
CA GLY A 66 4.17 -5.58 -10.03
C GLY A 66 4.64 -6.38 -8.82
N HIS A 67 5.91 -6.77 -8.85
CA HIS A 67 6.56 -7.43 -7.71
C HIS A 67 6.91 -6.44 -6.60
N ASP A 68 7.29 -5.22 -6.98
CA ASP A 68 7.69 -4.15 -6.07
C ASP A 68 6.78 -2.94 -6.26
N ILE A 69 6.49 -2.27 -5.15
CA ILE A 69 5.71 -1.04 -5.10
C ILE A 69 6.47 0.01 -4.32
N LEU A 70 6.49 1.22 -4.86
CA LEU A 70 7.10 2.40 -4.26
C LEU A 70 6.10 3.55 -4.41
N SER A 71 6.07 4.43 -3.43
CA SER A 71 5.34 5.69 -3.47
C SER A 71 6.32 6.84 -3.58
N GLY A 72 5.90 7.87 -4.29
CA GLY A 72 6.59 9.15 -4.32
C GLY A 72 5.91 10.11 -5.28
N ASP A 73 6.08 11.39 -5.02
CA ASP A 73 5.69 12.45 -5.94
C ASP A 73 6.66 12.46 -7.15
N VAL A 74 6.22 11.85 -8.26
CA VAL A 74 7.03 11.73 -9.49
C VAL A 74 6.80 12.90 -10.44
N ASN A 75 5.67 13.59 -10.31
CA ASN A 75 5.26 14.69 -11.19
C ASN A 75 5.37 16.07 -10.53
N ASP A 76 5.85 16.15 -9.29
CA ASP A 76 6.07 17.38 -8.53
C ASP A 76 4.78 18.18 -8.33
N ASP A 77 3.65 17.49 -8.12
CA ASP A 77 2.34 18.12 -7.87
C ASP A 77 1.98 18.23 -6.39
N GLY A 78 2.88 17.78 -5.51
CA GLY A 78 2.70 17.76 -4.07
C GLY A 78 1.91 16.55 -3.56
N PHE A 79 1.60 15.59 -4.43
CA PHE A 79 0.89 14.36 -4.05
C PHE A 79 1.72 13.13 -4.39
N ASP A 80 1.90 12.26 -3.41
CA ASP A 80 2.59 10.99 -3.62
C ASP A 80 1.75 10.09 -4.54
N VAL A 81 2.34 9.65 -5.65
CA VAL A 81 1.72 8.70 -6.55
C VAL A 81 2.30 7.32 -6.26
N SER A 82 1.46 6.37 -5.90
CA SER A 82 1.87 4.96 -5.83
C SER A 82 1.82 4.34 -7.21
N LYS A 83 2.99 4.02 -7.77
CA LYS A 83 3.09 3.24 -9.00
C LYS A 83 3.90 1.98 -8.71
N SER A 84 3.32 0.82 -8.99
CA SER A 84 4.07 -0.42 -9.12
C SER A 84 5.13 -0.21 -10.22
N LEU A 85 6.41 -0.28 -9.85
CA LEU A 85 7.50 0.03 -10.75
C LEU A 85 7.74 -1.16 -11.68
N PHE A 86 7.30 -1.05 -12.94
CA PHE A 86 7.91 -1.80 -14.04
C PHE A 86 8.85 -0.85 -14.79
N TRP A 87 10.16 -1.03 -14.60
CA TRP A 87 11.15 -0.51 -15.55
C TRP A 87 11.35 -1.57 -16.64
N SER A 88 10.93 -1.30 -17.88
CA SER A 88 11.46 -2.01 -19.04
C SER A 88 12.15 -0.99 -19.95
N SER A 89 13.46 -1.16 -20.13
CA SER A 89 14.19 -0.49 -21.19
C SER A 89 14.06 -1.33 -22.46
N ARG A 90 13.64 -0.73 -23.59
CA ARG A 90 13.92 -1.32 -24.91
C ARG A 90 15.44 -1.49 -25.02
N GLN A 91 15.91 -2.72 -25.19
CA GLN A 91 17.14 -2.93 -25.94
C GLN A 91 16.74 -2.88 -27.41
N ASP A 92 17.01 -1.76 -28.06
CA ASP A 92 17.06 -1.74 -29.52
C ASP A 92 18.31 -2.55 -29.91
N SER A 93 18.10 -3.76 -30.40
CA SER A 93 19.12 -4.52 -31.10
C SER A 93 19.37 -3.85 -32.45
N GLY A 94 20.50 -3.15 -32.55
CA GLY A 94 21.09 -2.76 -33.83
C GLY A 94 21.51 -3.95 -34.68
#